data_AF-A0A251WIB0-F1
#
_entry.id   AF-A0A251WIB0-F1
#
_cell.length_a   1.000
_cell.length_b   1.000
_cell.length_c   1.000
_cell.angle_alpha   90.00
_cell.angle_beta   90.00
_cell.angle_gamma   90.00
#
_symmetry.space_group_name_H-M   'P 1'
#
loop_
_entity.id
_entity.type
_entity.pdbx_description
1 polymer ?
#
loop_
_entity_poly.entity_id
_entity_poly.type
_entity_poly.pdbx_seq_one_letter_code
_entity_poly.pdbx_strand_id
1 'polypeptide(L)' 'MVTARENDRYFTPEEYFAWEAQQLERHELIDGRVYAMSGGTQNHSAIKLNIATLVKSHLRGSQCNVFNSDLKVHILN' A
#
# COMPACT_ATOMS: atom_id res chain seq x y z
N MET A 1 -9.41 4.51 -2.60
CA MET A 1 -9.34 3.29 -3.42
C MET A 1 -10.48 3.31 -4.41
N VAL A 2 -10.23 3.00 -5.69
CA VAL A 2 -11.31 2.80 -6.67
C VAL A 2 -11.72 1.33 -6.62
N THR A 3 -13.01 1.05 -6.63
CA THR A 3 -13.55 -0.32 -6.55
C THR A 3 -13.13 -1.15 -7.76
N ALA A 4 -12.74 -2.41 -7.54
CA ALA A 4 -12.57 -3.39 -8.59
C ALA A 4 -13.86 -3.50 -9.44
N ARG A 5 -13.71 -3.65 -10.76
CA ARG A 5 -14.83 -3.85 -11.68
C ARG A 5 -15.43 -5.23 -11.48
N GLU A 6 -16.72 -5.38 -11.76
CA GLU A 6 -17.48 -6.62 -11.51
C GLU A 6 -16.93 -7.87 -12.23
N ASN A 7 -16.11 -7.71 -13.29
CA ASN A 7 -15.49 -8.78 -14.06
C ASN A 7 -13.96 -8.89 -13.87
N ASP A 8 -13.39 -8.34 -12.79
CA ASP A 8 -11.96 -8.41 -12.56
C ASP A 8 -11.52 -9.85 -12.21
N ARG A 9 -10.45 -10.30 -12.88
CA ARG A 9 -9.77 -11.57 -12.64
C ARG A 9 -9.32 -11.67 -11.17
N TYR A 10 -9.40 -12.87 -10.59
CA TYR A 10 -8.75 -13.17 -9.32
C TYR A 10 -7.24 -13.42 -9.50
N PHE A 11 -6.44 -12.86 -8.60
CA PHE A 11 -4.99 -12.98 -8.56
C PHE A 11 -4.54 -13.75 -7.32
N THR A 12 -3.57 -14.64 -7.50
CA THR A 12 -2.67 -15.05 -6.42
C THR A 12 -1.71 -13.89 -6.07
N PRO A 13 -1.12 -13.87 -4.87
CA PRO A 13 -0.11 -12.87 -4.51
C PRO A 13 1.04 -12.78 -5.52
N GLU A 14 1.53 -13.92 -6.02
CA GLU A 14 2.64 -13.99 -6.98
C GLU A 14 2.26 -13.38 -8.34
N GLU A 15 1.07 -13.73 -8.85
CA GLU A 15 0.55 -13.13 -10.09
C GLU A 15 0.35 -11.63 -9.94
N TYR A 16 -0.14 -11.19 -8.77
CA TYR A 16 -0.35 -9.77 -8.48
C TYR A 16 0.97 -9.00 -8.51
N PHE A 17 2.02 -9.49 -7.86
CA PHE A 17 3.31 -8.80 -7.86
C PHE A 17 3.92 -8.72 -9.27
N ALA A 18 3.83 -9.80 -10.05
CA ALA A 18 4.33 -9.81 -11.43
C ALA A 18 3.56 -8.84 -12.33
N TRP A 19 2.24 -8.73 -12.12
CA TRP A 19 1.37 -7.81 -12.85
C TRP A 19 1.55 -6.35 -12.41
N GLU A 20 1.61 -6.08 -11.10
CA GLU A 20 1.73 -4.73 -10.53
C GLU A 20 3.02 -4.06 -10.97
N ALA A 21 4.13 -4.81 -11.07
CA ALA A 21 5.43 -4.29 -11.51
C ALA A 21 5.41 -3.68 -12.93
N GLN A 22 4.39 -3.97 -13.73
CA GLN A 22 4.20 -3.46 -15.09
C GLN A 22 3.23 -2.27 -15.15
N GLN A 23 2.59 -1.90 -14.04
CA GLN A 23 1.58 -0.83 -14.01
C GLN A 23 2.22 0.52 -13.66
N LEU A 24 1.61 1.60 -14.15
CA LEU A 24 2.01 2.96 -13.80
C LEU A 24 1.46 3.36 -12.43
N GLU A 25 0.22 2.97 -12.15
CA GLU A 25 -0.47 3.23 -10.91
C GLU A 25 -0.19 2.12 -9.88
N ARG A 26 -0.30 2.50 -8.60
CA ARG A 26 -0.18 1.57 -7.50
C ARG A 26 -1.52 0.91 -7.21
N HIS A 27 -1.49 -0.37 -6.87
CA HIS A 27 -2.69 -1.16 -6.62
C HIS A 27 -2.64 -1.82 -5.25
N GLU A 28 -3.72 -2.41 -4.77
CA GLU A 28 -3.73 -3.29 -3.58
C GLU A 28 -4.46 -4.58 -3.92
N LEU A 29 -3.96 -5.70 -3.41
CA LEU A 29 -4.61 -7.00 -3.54
C LEU A 29 -5.42 -7.28 -2.25
N ILE A 30 -6.72 -7.40 -2.38
CA ILE A 30 -7.65 -7.68 -1.27
C ILE A 30 -8.55 -8.83 -1.70
N ASP A 31 -8.51 -9.94 -0.96
CA ASP A 31 -9.29 -11.16 -1.23
C ASP A 31 -9.20 -11.63 -2.69
N GLY A 32 -7.98 -11.59 -3.23
CA GLY A 32 -7.67 -11.97 -4.61
C GLY A 32 -8.09 -10.95 -5.67
N ARG A 33 -8.64 -9.79 -5.30
CA ARG A 33 -9.05 -8.73 -6.22
C ARG A 33 -8.11 -7.54 -6.15
N VAL A 34 -7.88 -6.92 -7.30
CA VAL A 34 -6.95 -5.79 -7.45
C VAL A 34 -7.72 -4.48 -7.42
N TYR A 35 -7.23 -3.53 -6.62
CA TYR A 35 -7.85 -2.22 -6.47
C TYR A 35 -6.83 -1.12 -6.72
N ALA A 36 -7.16 -0.15 -7.58
CA ALA A 36 -6.30 1.01 -7.78
C ALA A 36 -6.29 1.90 -6.53
N MET A 37 -5.09 2.24 -6.07
CA MET A 37 -4.92 3.25 -5.04
C MET A 37 -5.20 4.63 -5.63
N SER A 38 -5.85 5.48 -4.86
CA SER A 38 -5.93 6.90 -5.19
C SER A 38 -4.53 7.52 -5.08
N GLY A 39 -4.18 8.37 -6.03
CA GLY A 39 -2.97 9.19 -5.95
C GLY A 39 -2.95 10.07 -4.69
N GLY A 40 -1.79 10.61 -4.37
CA GLY A 40 -1.62 11.53 -3.25
C GLY A 40 -1.80 13.00 -3.66
N THR A 41 -2.43 13.80 -2.82
CA THR A 41 -2.36 15.26 -2.89
C THR A 41 -1.19 15.78 -2.04
N GLN A 42 -0.78 17.03 -2.23
CA GLN A 42 0.25 17.66 -1.38
C GLN A 42 -0.14 17.64 0.11
N ASN A 43 -1.41 17.94 0.42
CA ASN A 43 -1.94 17.89 1.79
C ASN A 43 -1.88 16.48 2.38
N HIS A 44 -2.24 15.46 1.59
CA HIS A 44 -2.12 14.07 2.01
C HIS A 44 -0.66 13.71 2.32
N SER A 45 0.29 14.14 1.49
CA SER A 45 1.73 13.92 1.73
C SER A 45 2.22 14.61 3.00
N ALA A 46 1.80 15.85 3.26
CA ALA A 46 2.17 16.58 4.47
C ALA A 46 1.64 15.89 5.75
N ILE A 47 0.38 15.46 5.74
CA ILE A 47 -0.23 14.75 6.87
C ILE A 47 0.49 13.42 7.13
N LYS A 48 0.75 12.62 6.07
CA LYS A 48 1.52 11.37 6.20
C LYS A 48 2.89 11.60 6.83
N LEU A 49 3.59 12.64 6.41
CA LEU A 49 4.94 12.95 6.92
C LEU A 49 4.92 13.34 8.40
N ASN A 50 3.95 14.18 8.81
CA ASN A 50 3.80 14.57 10.20
C ASN A 50 3.60 13.36 11.11
N ILE A 51 2.70 12.44 10.73
CA ILE A 51 2.42 11.22 11.49
C ILE A 51 3.65 10.30 11.51
N ALA A 52 4.24 10.04 10.35
CA ALA A 52 5.43 9.17 10.26
C ALA A 52 6.59 9.69 11.11
N THR A 53 6.79 11.01 11.15
CA THR A 53 7.84 11.64 11.97
C THR A 53 7.57 11.48 13.46
N LEU A 54 6.33 11.72 13.92
CA LEU A 54 5.94 11.53 15.32
C LEU A 54 6.16 10.08 15.78
N VAL A 55 5.68 9.11 15.00
CA VAL A 55 5.79 7.68 15.34
C VAL A 55 7.26 7.22 15.30
N LYS A 56 8.02 7.62 14.27
CA LYS A 56 9.44 7.25 14.14
C LYS A 56 10.29 7.85 15.27
N SER A 57 9.98 9.08 15.69
CA SER A 57 10.64 9.71 16.85
C SER A 57 10.33 8.95 18.14
N HIS A 58 9.06 8.61 18.39
CA HIS A 58 8.63 7.89 19.57
C HIS A 58 9.27 6.49 19.69
N LEU A 59 9.42 5.78 18.57
CA LEU A 59 9.96 4.42 18.52
C LEU A 59 11.49 4.35 18.39
N ARG A 60 12.19 5.49 18.41
CA ARG A 60 13.65 5.52 18.25
C ARG A 60 14.34 4.75 19.38
N GLY A 61 15.18 3.78 19.02
CA GLY A 61 15.89 2.92 19.97
C GLY A 61 15.11 1.66 20.40
N SER A 62 13.87 1.50 19.93
CA SER A 62 13.13 0.24 20.06
C SER A 62 13.51 -0.77 18.97
N GLN A 63 12.92 -1.96 19.03
CA GLN A 63 13.05 -3.00 17.99
C GLN A 63 12.10 -2.77 16.80
N CYS A 64 11.26 -1.73 16.83
CA CYS A 64 10.24 -1.47 15.80
C CYS A 64 10.78 -0.58 14.68
N ASN A 65 10.43 -0.92 13.44
CA ASN A 65 10.68 -0.11 12.26
C ASN A 65 9.41 0.56 11.77
N VAL A 66 9.51 1.83 11.35
CA VAL A 66 8.39 2.61 10.82
C VAL A 66 8.55 2.78 9.32
N PHE A 67 7.56 2.32 8.57
CA PHE A 67 7.46 2.48 7.13
C PHE A 67 6.26 3.34 6.78
N ASN A 68 6.29 3.98 5.62
CA ASN A 68 5.12 4.65 5.07
C ASN A 68 4.18 3.65 4.37
N SER A 69 3.11 4.17 3.81
CA SER A 69 2.12 3.40 3.05
C SER A 69 2.69 2.68 1.83
N ASP A 70 3.91 2.97 1.39
CA ASP A 70 4.43 2.56 0.07
C ASP A 70 4.99 1.14 0.08
N LEU A 71 5.40 0.66 1.25
CA LEU A 71 5.80 -0.71 1.47
C LEU A 71 4.60 -1.66 1.30
N LYS A 72 4.80 -2.75 0.56
CA LYS A 72 3.84 -3.85 0.47
C LYS A 72 4.02 -4.79 1.64
N VAL A 73 2.90 -5.21 2.22
CA VAL A 73 2.87 -6.20 3.30
C VAL A 73 1.98 -7.35 2.83
N HIS A 74 2.55 -8.56 2.81
CA HIS A 74 1.78 -9.77 2.59
C HIS A 74 1.35 -10.32 3.95
N ILE A 75 0.05 -10.35 4.19
CA ILE A 75 -0.52 -10.96 5.41
C ILE A 75 -0.77 -12.43 5.09
N LEU A 76 -0.03 -13.31 5.76
CA LEU A 76 -0.27 -14.75 5.71
C LEU A 76 -1.43 -15.06 6.66
N ASN A 77 -2.53 -15.60 6.12
CA ASN A 77 -3.61 -16.18 6.90
C ASN A 77 -3.34 -17.65 7.18
#